data_AF-A0AAE3CDR6-F1
#
_entry.id   AF-A0AAE3CDR6-F1
#
_cell.length_a   1.000
_cell.length_b   1.000
_cell.length_c   1.000
_cell.angle_alpha   90.00
_cell.angle_beta   90.00
_cell.angle_gamma   90.00
#
_symmetry.space_group_name_H-M   'P 1'
#
loop_
_entity.id
_entity.type
_entity.pdbx_description
1 polymer ?
#
loop_
_entity_poly.entity_id
_entity_poly.type
_entity_poly.pdbx_seq_one_letter_code
_entity_poly.pdbx_strand_id
1 'polypeptide(L)'
;MSSSNFELTLARETQLMYQRTRGFEPVKGDLTRWRGEIAGRGEFRGLKFEVEIRVPPTFPVDPPQVYMVSPTEHPNVDIETGRVQLNILEHWRPEYHLYHVVNTLKGAFARIPPRPATSRARLGKEAPKVTLTLVGKEDKTEEGEVISSEATSEVSGMESEIQKLRRLLQEREEEIAMLRGRLSAHNVPEVAQESASTSLPEDPAFREVLDVESEKIAIEDLIRTLEEKFEAGEVGPTEYAKLYKRYKKQLYIVNKKLEKLSAK
;
A
#
# COMPACT_ATOMS: atom_id res chain seq x y z
N MET A 1 -0.93 23.98 18.79
CA MET A 1 0.29 23.25 18.38
C MET A 1 1.00 24.09 17.34
N SER A 2 2.33 24.26 17.42
CA SER A 2 3.10 24.95 16.37
C SER A 2 2.95 24.19 15.05
N SER A 3 2.73 24.90 13.93
CA SER A 3 2.58 24.30 12.59
C SER A 3 3.73 23.34 12.23
N SER A 4 4.93 23.60 12.77
CA SER A 4 6.11 22.74 12.58
C SER A 4 5.96 21.32 13.15
N ASN A 5 5.26 21.14 14.27
CA ASN A 5 5.03 19.80 14.84
C ASN A 5 4.03 18.97 14.03
N PHE A 6 3.05 19.64 13.40
CA PHE A 6 2.06 18.98 12.57
C PHE A 6 2.70 18.46 11.28
N GLU A 7 3.56 19.26 10.63
CA GLU A 7 4.30 18.84 9.44
C GLU A 7 5.23 17.65 9.71
N LEU A 8 5.95 17.65 10.84
CA LEU A 8 6.77 16.50 11.26
C LEU A 8 5.92 15.24 11.47
N THR A 9 4.73 15.41 12.05
CA THR A 9 3.78 14.30 12.24
C THR A 9 3.33 13.74 10.89
N LEU A 10 2.93 14.61 9.95
CA LEU A 10 2.53 14.19 8.60
C LEU A 10 3.67 13.50 7.85
N ALA A 11 4.90 14.00 7.95
CA ALA A 11 6.06 13.37 7.32
C ALA A 11 6.29 11.95 7.86
N ARG A 12 6.19 11.77 9.18
CA ARG A 12 6.27 10.46 9.84
C ARG A 12 5.15 9.53 9.38
N GLU A 13 3.90 9.99 9.37
CA GLU A 13 2.76 9.19 8.91
C GLU A 13 2.90 8.81 7.45
N THR A 14 3.37 9.72 6.60
CA THR A 14 3.66 9.48 5.18
C THR A 14 4.64 8.33 5.00
N GLN A 15 5.75 8.36 5.73
CA GLN A 15 6.74 7.29 5.68
C GLN A 15 6.13 5.94 6.11
N LEU A 16 5.35 5.92 7.19
CA LEU A 16 4.70 4.70 7.69
C LEU A 16 3.67 4.16 6.70
N MET A 17 2.90 5.03 6.05
CA MET A 17 1.94 4.67 5.00
C MET A 17 2.63 4.00 3.81
N TYR A 18 3.72 4.60 3.29
CA TYR A 18 4.46 3.97 2.19
C TYR A 18 5.05 2.61 2.56
N GLN A 19 5.54 2.46 3.79
CA GLN A 19 6.14 1.19 4.24
C GLN A 19 5.09 0.10 4.51
N ARG A 20 3.93 0.45 5.06
CA ARG A 20 2.98 -0.53 5.63
C ARG A 20 1.69 -0.68 4.86
N THR A 21 1.34 0.27 3.99
CA THR A 21 0.07 0.26 3.24
C THR A 21 0.30 0.45 1.75
N ARG A 22 0.40 -0.67 1.02
CA ARG A 22 0.38 -0.64 -0.44
C ARG A 22 -0.99 -0.18 -0.96
N GLY A 23 -0.97 0.62 -2.03
CA GLY A 23 -2.15 1.08 -2.76
C GLY A 23 -2.84 2.32 -2.17
N PHE A 24 -2.18 3.06 -1.28
CA PHE A 24 -2.64 4.36 -0.79
C PHE A 24 -1.61 5.44 -1.11
N GLU A 25 -2.06 6.55 -1.68
CA GLU A 25 -1.22 7.67 -2.12
C GLU A 25 -1.81 9.03 -1.71
N PRO A 26 -0.97 10.06 -1.48
CA PRO A 26 -1.44 11.42 -1.23
C PRO A 26 -2.20 12.01 -2.43
N VAL A 27 -3.32 12.68 -2.17
CA VAL A 27 -4.14 13.31 -3.21
C VAL A 27 -3.46 14.60 -3.68
N LYS A 28 -2.94 14.61 -4.91
CA LYS A 28 -2.26 15.79 -5.50
C LYS A 28 -1.10 16.31 -4.62
N GLY A 29 -0.41 15.43 -3.90
CA GLY A 29 0.69 15.79 -2.98
C GLY A 29 0.24 16.37 -1.64
N ASP A 30 -1.07 16.45 -1.36
CA ASP A 30 -1.58 16.87 -0.06
C ASP A 30 -1.46 15.72 0.96
N LEU A 31 -0.49 15.81 1.88
CA LEU A 31 -0.25 14.80 2.91
C LEU A 31 -1.38 14.70 3.95
N THR A 32 -2.33 15.64 3.95
CA THR A 32 -3.53 15.57 4.79
C THR A 32 -4.65 14.74 4.15
N ARG A 33 -4.50 14.38 2.87
CA ARG A 33 -5.51 13.60 2.13
C ARG A 33 -4.87 12.42 1.44
N TRP A 34 -5.34 11.23 1.80
CA TRP A 34 -4.86 9.97 1.24
C TRP A 34 -5.98 9.28 0.50
N ARG A 35 -5.66 8.67 -0.63
CA ARG A 35 -6.62 7.93 -1.45
C ARG A 35 -6.05 6.58 -1.78
N GLY A 36 -6.86 5.55 -1.70
CA GLY A 36 -6.43 4.20 -2.00
C GLY A 36 -7.57 3.30 -2.44
N GLU A 37 -7.19 2.14 -2.95
CA GLU A 37 -8.13 1.14 -3.47
C GLU A 37 -8.09 -0.14 -2.64
N ILE A 38 -9.28 -0.66 -2.35
CA ILE A 38 -9.44 -1.99 -1.76
C ILE A 38 -10.13 -2.88 -2.79
N ALA A 39 -9.47 -3.99 -3.15
CA ALA A 39 -10.03 -4.95 -4.09
C ALA A 39 -11.23 -5.69 -3.46
N GLY A 40 -12.31 -5.79 -4.22
CA GLY A 40 -13.46 -6.62 -3.89
C GLY A 40 -13.10 -8.10 -3.80
N ARG A 41 -13.88 -8.84 -3.01
CA ARG A 41 -13.71 -10.28 -2.77
C ARG A 41 -15.01 -11.01 -3.10
N GLY A 42 -14.91 -12.34 -3.26
CA GLY A 42 -16.06 -13.20 -3.57
C GLY A 42 -16.66 -12.85 -4.93
N GLU A 43 -17.97 -12.61 -4.94
CA GLU A 43 -18.76 -12.23 -6.13
C GLU A 43 -18.36 -10.88 -6.71
N PHE A 44 -17.73 -10.01 -5.91
CA PHE A 44 -17.29 -8.67 -6.30
C PHE A 44 -15.80 -8.64 -6.69
N ARG A 45 -15.19 -9.79 -6.97
CA ARG A 45 -13.81 -9.88 -7.43
C ARG A 45 -13.65 -9.10 -8.74
N GLY A 46 -12.66 -8.22 -8.80
CA GLY A 46 -12.42 -7.34 -9.95
C GLY A 46 -13.01 -5.94 -9.79
N LEU A 47 -13.93 -5.73 -8.84
CA LEU A 47 -14.33 -4.38 -8.43
C LEU A 47 -13.28 -3.76 -7.50
N LYS A 48 -13.11 -2.45 -7.61
CA LYS A 48 -12.22 -1.65 -6.77
C LYS A 48 -13.07 -0.67 -5.97
N PHE A 49 -12.88 -0.69 -4.66
CA PHE A 49 -13.55 0.21 -3.73
C PHE A 49 -12.57 1.30 -3.32
N GLU A 50 -12.83 2.51 -3.77
CA GLU A 50 -12.00 3.67 -3.52
C GLU A 50 -12.30 4.26 -2.13
N VAL A 51 -11.24 4.51 -1.38
CA VAL A 51 -11.26 5.01 0.00
C VAL A 51 -10.46 6.29 0.07
N GLU A 52 -10.99 7.29 0.78
CA GLU A 52 -10.30 8.53 1.10
C GLU A 52 -10.15 8.69 2.62
N ILE A 53 -8.95 9.06 3.06
CA ILE A 53 -8.62 9.36 4.45
C ILE A 53 -8.24 10.83 4.53
N ARG A 54 -8.86 11.56 5.46
CA ARG A 54 -8.62 12.97 5.74
C ARG A 54 -8.04 13.14 7.13
N VAL A 55 -6.86 13.73 7.21
CA VAL A 55 -6.14 13.99 8.45
C VAL A 55 -6.51 15.39 8.96
N PRO A 56 -7.14 15.52 10.13
CA PRO A 56 -7.49 16.83 10.67
C PRO A 56 -6.24 17.59 11.14
N PRO A 57 -6.29 18.93 11.24
CA PRO A 57 -5.19 19.74 11.76
C PRO A 57 -4.87 19.48 13.25
N THR A 58 -5.78 18.78 13.96
CA THR A 58 -5.63 18.37 15.35
C THR A 58 -5.03 16.96 15.50
N PHE A 59 -4.71 16.27 14.41
CA PHE A 59 -4.04 14.98 14.45
C PHE A 59 -2.63 15.11 15.10
N PRO A 60 -2.21 14.18 15.98
CA PRO A 60 -2.82 12.88 16.28
C PRO A 60 -3.78 12.89 17.48
N VAL A 61 -4.15 14.05 18.03
CA VAL A 61 -5.08 14.13 19.16
C VAL A 61 -6.46 13.63 18.75
N ASP A 62 -6.95 14.11 17.60
CA ASP A 62 -8.20 13.64 17.01
C ASP A 62 -7.95 12.62 15.88
N PRO A 63 -8.86 11.66 15.67
CA PRO A 63 -8.74 10.65 14.64
C PRO A 63 -8.86 11.23 13.22
N PRO A 64 -8.27 10.55 12.22
CA PRO A 64 -8.56 10.85 10.82
C PRO A 64 -10.01 10.49 10.48
N GLN A 65 -10.59 11.16 9.48
CA GLN A 65 -11.88 10.79 8.93
C GLN A 65 -11.70 9.91 7.70
N VAL A 66 -12.46 8.83 7.61
CA VAL A 66 -12.37 7.87 6.50
C VAL A 66 -13.70 7.82 5.77
N TYR A 67 -13.63 7.86 4.44
CA TYR A 67 -14.79 7.88 3.55
C TYR A 67 -14.62 6.87 2.42
N MET A 68 -15.69 6.17 2.09
CA MET A 68 -15.81 5.42 0.86
C MET A 68 -16.19 6.40 -0.25
N VAL A 69 -15.31 6.57 -1.24
CA VAL A 69 -15.60 7.38 -2.43
C VAL A 69 -16.54 6.59 -3.35
N SER A 70 -16.29 5.29 -3.49
CA SER A 70 -17.19 4.37 -4.19
C SER A 70 -18.45 4.11 -3.35
N PRO A 71 -19.67 4.18 -3.95
CA PRO A 71 -20.89 3.78 -3.27
C PRO A 71 -20.80 2.34 -2.75
N THR A 72 -20.74 2.18 -1.43
CA THR A 72 -20.44 0.90 -0.78
C THR A 72 -21.49 0.58 0.27
N GLU A 73 -22.08 -0.60 0.16
CA GLU A 73 -22.92 -1.21 1.20
C GLU A 73 -22.04 -2.07 2.11
N HIS A 74 -21.88 -1.66 3.36
CA HIS A 74 -21.12 -2.40 4.38
C HIS A 74 -21.56 -1.96 5.79
N PRO A 75 -21.57 -2.83 6.82
CA PRO A 75 -22.05 -2.47 8.17
C PRO A 75 -21.32 -1.28 8.83
N ASN A 76 -20.05 -1.10 8.49
CA ASN A 76 -19.21 0.00 8.99
C ASN A 76 -19.18 1.21 8.05
N VAL A 77 -20.06 1.28 7.05
CA VAL A 77 -20.11 2.36 6.06
C VAL A 77 -21.52 2.91 6.01
N ASP A 78 -21.65 4.21 6.27
CA ASP A 78 -22.88 4.94 6.01
C ASP A 78 -23.11 5.03 4.49
N ILE A 79 -24.23 4.51 4.02
CA ILE A 79 -24.55 4.42 2.60
C ILE A 79 -24.81 5.79 1.94
N GLU A 80 -25.29 6.77 2.72
CA GLU A 80 -25.61 8.11 2.21
C GLU A 80 -24.36 8.99 2.17
N THR A 81 -23.61 9.01 3.27
CA THR A 81 -22.44 9.89 3.42
C THR A 81 -21.12 9.24 2.96
N GLY A 82 -21.08 7.91 2.85
CA GLY A 82 -19.87 7.13 2.64
C GLY A 82 -18.95 7.10 3.87
N ARG A 83 -19.34 7.67 5.01
CA ARG A 83 -18.48 7.76 6.19
C ARG A 83 -18.25 6.37 6.79
N VAL A 84 -16.98 6.07 7.04
CA VAL A 84 -16.56 4.80 7.64
C VAL A 84 -16.49 4.94 9.15
N GLN A 85 -17.08 3.98 9.86
CA GLN A 85 -17.12 3.90 11.32
C GLN A 85 -16.42 2.62 11.78
N LEU A 86 -15.22 2.76 12.33
CA LEU A 86 -14.43 1.62 12.84
C LEU A 86 -14.16 1.83 14.32
N ASN A 87 -14.04 0.72 15.06
CA ASN A 87 -13.73 0.75 16.49
C ASN A 87 -12.44 1.54 16.81
N ILE A 88 -11.42 1.47 15.94
CA ILE A 88 -10.18 2.24 16.09
C ILE A 88 -10.40 3.76 16.00
N LEU A 89 -11.41 4.20 15.25
CA LEU A 89 -11.75 5.62 15.08
C LEU A 89 -12.62 6.11 16.24
N GLU A 90 -13.44 5.23 16.82
CA GLU A 90 -14.28 5.52 17.99
C GLU A 90 -13.45 5.59 19.27
N HIS A 91 -12.57 4.61 19.49
CA HIS A 91 -11.67 4.54 20.63
C HIS A 91 -10.26 4.99 20.24
N TRP A 92 -10.18 6.18 19.63
CA TRP A 92 -8.93 6.72 19.10
C TRP A 92 -7.91 6.98 20.22
N ARG A 93 -6.64 6.72 19.90
CA ARG A 93 -5.49 7.00 20.76
C ARG A 93 -4.40 7.69 19.94
N PRO A 94 -3.71 8.73 20.47
CA PRO A 94 -2.66 9.43 19.74
C PRO A 94 -1.46 8.56 19.34
N GLU A 95 -1.31 7.36 19.93
CA GLU A 95 -0.31 6.37 19.53
C GLU A 95 -0.68 5.61 18.25
N TYR A 96 -1.90 5.75 17.75
CA TYR A 96 -2.33 5.13 16.51
C TYR A 96 -1.90 5.94 15.28
N HIS A 97 -1.61 5.20 14.22
CA HIS A 97 -1.10 5.70 12.95
C HIS A 97 -2.11 5.45 11.83
N LEU A 98 -2.00 6.18 10.73
CA LEU A 98 -2.90 6.03 9.57
C LEU A 98 -2.91 4.58 9.04
N TYR A 99 -1.76 3.89 9.07
CA TYR A 99 -1.69 2.50 8.62
C TYR A 99 -2.50 1.53 9.50
N HIS A 100 -2.66 1.81 10.81
CA HIS A 100 -3.53 1.00 11.67
C HIS A 100 -4.99 1.11 11.23
N VAL A 101 -5.42 2.31 10.81
CA VAL A 101 -6.77 2.56 10.30
C VAL A 101 -6.99 1.77 9.01
N VAL A 102 -6.03 1.85 8.06
CA VAL A 102 -6.09 1.08 6.82
C VAL A 102 -6.12 -0.43 7.07
N ASN A 103 -5.29 -0.94 7.99
CA ASN A 103 -5.25 -2.36 8.32
C ASN A 103 -6.55 -2.83 8.98
N THR A 104 -7.12 -2.02 9.87
CA THR A 104 -8.43 -2.30 10.49
C THR A 104 -9.54 -2.33 9.45
N LEU A 105 -9.53 -1.39 8.50
CA LEU A 105 -10.47 -1.35 7.38
C LEU A 105 -10.35 -2.59 6.49
N LYS A 106 -9.12 -2.93 6.06
CA LYS A 106 -8.84 -4.15 5.27
C LYS A 106 -9.30 -5.41 6.00
N GLY A 107 -9.07 -5.50 7.32
CA GLY A 107 -9.53 -6.61 8.16
C GLY A 107 -11.05 -6.69 8.27
N ALA A 108 -11.74 -5.55 8.39
CA ALA A 108 -13.21 -5.50 8.36
C ALA A 108 -13.75 -6.00 7.03
N PHE A 109 -13.18 -5.53 5.91
CA PHE A 109 -13.58 -5.92 4.55
C PHE A 109 -13.19 -7.36 4.20
N ALA A 110 -12.16 -7.91 4.86
CA ALA A 110 -11.81 -9.31 4.74
C ALA A 110 -12.84 -10.22 5.43
N ARG A 111 -13.39 -9.80 6.58
CA ARG A 111 -14.44 -10.52 7.30
C ARG A 111 -15.81 -10.40 6.62
N ILE A 112 -16.17 -9.19 6.20
CA ILE A 112 -17.43 -8.90 5.50
C ILE A 112 -17.07 -8.14 4.21
N PRO A 113 -17.07 -8.82 3.05
CA PRO A 113 -16.74 -8.18 1.78
C PRO A 113 -17.64 -6.97 1.49
N PRO A 114 -17.07 -5.83 1.06
CA PRO A 114 -17.86 -4.67 0.65
C PRO A 114 -18.67 -5.00 -0.60
N ARG A 115 -19.89 -4.48 -0.67
CA ARG A 115 -20.77 -4.62 -1.84
C ARG A 115 -20.96 -3.27 -2.52
N PRO A 116 -21.06 -3.21 -3.85
CA PRO A 116 -21.45 -1.98 -4.53
C PRO A 116 -22.87 -1.62 -4.13
N ALA A 117 -23.12 -0.38 -3.75
CA ALA A 117 -24.47 0.06 -3.42
C ALA A 117 -25.35 0.07 -4.68
N THR A 118 -26.45 -0.68 -4.67
CA THR A 118 -27.30 -0.88 -5.87
C THR A 118 -28.41 0.17 -6.01
N SER A 119 -28.67 0.98 -4.99
CA SER A 119 -29.73 1.99 -5.02
C SER A 119 -29.22 3.34 -5.55
N ARG A 120 -29.60 3.67 -6.79
CA ARG A 120 -30.32 4.87 -7.28
C ARG A 120 -30.40 6.18 -6.45
N ALA A 121 -29.53 6.44 -5.48
CA ALA A 121 -29.57 7.62 -4.60
C ALA A 121 -28.55 8.71 -4.97
N ARG A 122 -28.04 8.70 -6.21
CA ARG A 122 -27.34 9.85 -6.81
C ARG A 122 -28.08 10.33 -8.07
N LEU A 123 -29.36 10.69 -7.92
CA LEU A 123 -29.98 11.64 -8.85
C LEU A 123 -29.74 13.04 -8.30
N GLY A 124 -28.52 13.54 -8.54
CA GLY A 124 -28.04 14.82 -8.04
C GLY A 124 -26.78 15.26 -8.75
N LYS A 125 -26.91 15.45 -10.07
CA LYS A 125 -25.98 16.08 -11.03
C LYS A 125 -24.69 15.30 -11.37
N GLU A 126 -24.75 14.79 -12.61
CA GLU A 126 -23.68 14.42 -13.54
C GLU A 126 -22.68 13.34 -13.08
N ALA A 127 -22.98 12.10 -13.47
CA ALA A 127 -21.99 11.04 -13.63
C ALA A 127 -22.02 10.52 -15.08
N PRO A 128 -20.85 10.27 -15.70
CA PRO A 128 -20.75 9.70 -17.03
C PRO A 128 -21.23 8.24 -17.03
N LYS A 129 -21.97 7.87 -18.08
CA LYS A 129 -22.47 6.50 -18.29
C LYS A 129 -21.31 5.58 -18.62
N VAL A 130 -21.04 4.60 -17.76
CA VAL A 130 -20.30 3.39 -18.15
C VAL A 130 -21.24 2.19 -17.93
N THR A 131 -21.66 1.61 -19.04
CA THR A 131 -22.54 0.45 -19.11
C THR A 131 -21.74 -0.81 -18.76
N LEU A 132 -22.21 -1.56 -17.77
CA LEU A 132 -21.78 -2.92 -17.44
C LEU A 132 -22.23 -3.88 -18.54
N THR A 133 -21.29 -4.58 -19.18
CA THR A 133 -21.60 -5.73 -20.05
C THR A 133 -21.13 -7.01 -19.38
N LEU A 134 -22.10 -7.86 -19.01
CA LEU A 134 -21.91 -9.25 -18.59
C LEU A 134 -21.62 -10.09 -19.84
N VAL A 135 -20.54 -10.88 -19.83
CA VAL A 135 -20.32 -11.90 -20.87
C VAL A 135 -20.04 -13.25 -20.23
N GLY A 136 -20.99 -14.17 -20.41
CA GLY A 136 -20.74 -15.60 -20.47
C GLY A 136 -20.62 -16.04 -21.93
N LYS A 137 -19.65 -16.93 -22.20
CA LYS A 137 -19.56 -17.97 -23.25
C LYS A 137 -20.83 -18.15 -24.12
N GLU A 138 -20.79 -18.28 -25.45
CA GLU A 138 -19.96 -19.14 -26.31
C GLU A 138 -20.05 -18.72 -27.80
N ASP A 139 -19.09 -19.22 -28.57
CA ASP A 139 -19.07 -19.49 -30.02
C ASP A 139 -18.74 -18.41 -31.09
N LYS A 140 -17.71 -18.82 -31.85
CA LYS A 140 -17.17 -18.41 -33.15
C LYS A 140 -18.15 -17.68 -34.08
N THR A 141 -17.74 -16.53 -34.63
CA THR A 141 -17.21 -16.33 -36.00
C THR A 141 -17.18 -14.81 -36.28
N GLU A 142 -16.11 -14.36 -36.93
CA GLU A 142 -15.82 -13.03 -37.54
C GLU A 142 -17.07 -12.34 -38.14
N GLU A 143 -17.28 -11.02 -38.17
CA GLU A 143 -16.36 -9.89 -38.37
C GLU A 143 -17.15 -8.56 -38.17
N GLY A 144 -16.48 -7.47 -37.78
CA GLY A 144 -16.92 -6.09 -38.07
C GLY A 144 -17.66 -5.32 -36.96
N GLU A 145 -16.94 -4.89 -35.91
CA GLU A 145 -17.45 -3.92 -34.94
C GLU A 145 -16.91 -2.51 -35.27
N VAL A 146 -17.84 -1.62 -35.59
CA VAL A 146 -17.60 -0.21 -35.94
C VAL A 146 -17.19 0.53 -34.67
N ILE A 147 -15.89 0.73 -34.48
CA ILE A 147 -15.36 1.48 -33.34
C ILE A 147 -15.77 2.94 -33.51
N SER A 148 -16.49 3.49 -32.52
CA SER A 148 -16.91 4.89 -32.47
C SER A 148 -15.72 5.83 -32.70
N SER A 149 -15.82 6.70 -33.71
CA SER A 149 -14.77 7.58 -34.23
C SER A 149 -14.16 8.55 -33.20
N GLU A 150 -14.82 8.79 -32.07
CA GLU A 150 -14.31 9.64 -30.99
C GLU A 150 -13.31 8.90 -30.09
N ALA A 151 -13.56 7.62 -29.76
CA ALA A 151 -12.65 6.82 -28.95
C ALA A 151 -11.34 6.52 -29.69
N THR A 152 -11.38 6.34 -31.01
CA THR A 152 -10.17 6.16 -31.84
C THR A 152 -9.34 7.45 -31.94
N SER A 153 -9.99 8.61 -31.94
CA SER A 153 -9.30 9.91 -31.96
C SER A 153 -8.59 10.19 -30.63
N GLU A 154 -9.22 9.86 -29.49
CA GLU A 154 -8.60 10.04 -28.17
C GLU A 154 -7.44 9.06 -27.95
N VAL A 155 -7.61 7.79 -28.35
CA VAL A 155 -6.53 6.78 -28.27
C VAL A 155 -5.35 7.18 -29.14
N SER A 156 -5.59 7.64 -30.38
CA SER A 156 -4.52 8.15 -31.25
C SER A 156 -3.81 9.37 -30.66
N GLY A 157 -4.54 10.28 -30.00
CA GLY A 157 -3.96 11.40 -29.27
C GLY A 157 -3.05 10.95 -28.12
N MET A 158 -3.50 10.01 -27.30
CA MET A 158 -2.71 9.45 -26.20
C MET A 158 -1.47 8.69 -26.70
N GLU A 159 -1.60 7.93 -27.79
CA GLU A 159 -0.48 7.24 -28.43
C GLU A 159 0.59 8.22 -28.93
N SER A 160 0.17 9.35 -29.51
CA SER A 160 1.09 10.40 -29.97
C SER A 160 1.85 11.04 -28.80
N GLU A 161 1.20 11.25 -27.65
CA GLU A 161 1.83 11.83 -26.47
C GLU A 161 2.79 10.82 -25.82
N ILE A 162 2.44 9.54 -25.77
CA ILE A 162 3.35 8.47 -25.32
C ILE A 162 4.60 8.43 -26.21
N GLN A 163 4.45 8.55 -27.52
CA GLN A 163 5.57 8.54 -28.45
C GLN A 163 6.48 9.77 -28.25
N LYS A 164 5.90 10.94 -28.00
CA LYS A 164 6.63 12.17 -27.68
C LYS A 164 7.40 12.06 -26.36
N LEU A 165 6.78 11.51 -25.31
CA LEU A 165 7.43 11.30 -24.02
C LEU A 165 8.57 10.29 -24.11
N ARG A 166 8.41 9.21 -24.88
CA ARG A 166 9.49 8.24 -25.13
C ARG A 166 10.69 8.88 -25.83
N ARG A 167 10.45 9.75 -26.82
CA ARG A 167 11.51 10.49 -27.49
C ARG A 167 12.25 11.44 -26.55
N LEU A 168 11.52 12.18 -25.71
CA LEU A 168 12.13 13.04 -24.69
C LEU A 168 12.96 12.24 -23.68
N LEU A 169 12.48 11.08 -23.25
CA LEU A 169 13.24 10.19 -22.38
C LEU A 169 14.56 9.76 -23.03
N GLN A 170 14.51 9.33 -24.29
CA GLN A 170 15.70 8.94 -25.03
C GLN A 170 16.70 10.11 -25.17
N GLU A 171 16.23 11.31 -25.50
CA GLU A 171 17.09 12.50 -25.60
C GLU A 171 17.77 12.83 -24.25
N ARG A 172 17.05 12.67 -23.13
CA ARG A 172 17.62 12.86 -21.79
C ARG A 172 18.60 11.76 -21.40
N GLU A 173 18.35 10.52 -21.78
CA GLU A 173 19.29 9.42 -21.56
C GLU A 173 20.60 9.62 -22.34
N GLU A 174 20.51 10.10 -23.59
CA GLU A 174 21.67 10.47 -24.42
C GLU A 174 22.45 11.64 -23.80
N GLU A 175 21.75 12.66 -23.29
CA GLU A 175 22.37 13.79 -22.58
C GLU A 175 23.10 13.33 -21.30
N ILE A 176 22.48 12.45 -20.51
CA ILE A 176 23.11 11.85 -19.32
C ILE A 176 24.35 11.05 -19.73
N ALA A 177 24.28 10.23 -20.78
CA ALA A 177 25.41 9.46 -21.27
C ALA A 177 26.57 10.35 -21.74
N MET A 178 26.27 11.44 -22.45
CA MET A 178 27.25 12.45 -22.86
C MET A 178 27.92 13.14 -21.67
N LEU A 179 27.14 13.58 -20.68
CA LEU A 179 27.66 14.22 -19.48
C LEU A 179 28.53 13.26 -18.66
N ARG A 180 28.13 11.99 -18.54
CA ARG A 180 28.95 10.94 -17.91
C ARG A 180 30.27 10.71 -18.65
N GLY A 181 30.24 10.67 -19.99
CA GLY A 181 31.46 10.58 -20.80
C GLY A 181 32.41 11.76 -20.58
N ARG A 182 31.88 12.99 -20.46
CA ARG A 182 32.67 14.19 -20.18
C ARG A 182 33.26 14.20 -18.76
N LEU A 183 32.53 13.68 -17.77
CA LEU A 183 33.03 13.49 -16.40
C LEU A 183 34.16 12.46 -16.34
N SER A 184 34.02 11.34 -17.06
CA SER A 184 35.05 10.29 -17.18
C SER A 184 36.37 10.86 -17.75
N ALA A 185 36.29 11.73 -18.75
CA ALA A 185 37.47 12.40 -19.32
C ALA A 185 38.20 13.36 -18.35
N HIS A 186 37.55 13.82 -17.27
CA HIS A 186 38.13 14.71 -16.27
C HIS A 186 38.64 13.98 -15.00
N ASN A 187 38.69 12.64 -15.01
CA ASN A 187 39.14 11.80 -13.89
C ASN A 187 38.45 12.15 -12.55
N VAL A 188 37.22 12.68 -12.62
CA VAL A 188 36.39 12.95 -11.45
C VAL A 188 35.83 11.61 -11.00
N PRO A 189 36.09 11.17 -9.75
CA PRO A 189 35.58 9.90 -9.27
C PRO A 189 34.05 9.88 -9.41
N GLU A 190 33.56 8.83 -10.07
CA GLU A 190 32.15 8.55 -10.22
C GLU A 190 31.56 8.46 -8.82
N VAL A 191 30.81 9.48 -8.41
CA VAL A 191 29.95 9.37 -7.23
C VAL A 191 28.95 8.29 -7.61
N ALA A 192 29.20 7.10 -7.09
CA ALA A 192 28.39 5.93 -7.32
C ALA A 192 26.94 6.36 -7.18
N GLN A 193 26.21 6.30 -8.29
CA GLN A 193 24.77 6.26 -8.19
C GLN A 193 24.47 5.13 -7.22
N GLU A 194 23.70 5.43 -6.18
CA GLU A 194 23.00 4.44 -5.37
C GLU A 194 22.01 3.70 -6.28
N SER A 195 22.57 2.92 -7.19
CA SER A 195 21.97 1.69 -7.62
C SER A 195 21.74 0.91 -6.34
N ALA A 196 20.50 0.50 -6.12
CA ALA A 196 20.17 -0.55 -5.19
C ALA A 196 20.82 -1.84 -5.70
N SER A 197 22.15 -1.93 -5.62
CA SER A 197 22.91 -3.14 -5.70
C SER A 197 22.79 -3.79 -4.33
N THR A 198 22.18 -4.96 -4.32
CA THR A 198 22.13 -5.91 -3.21
C THR A 198 23.54 -6.47 -2.93
N SER A 199 24.57 -5.62 -2.83
CA SER A 199 25.89 -6.05 -2.37
C SER A 199 25.85 -6.03 -0.85
N LEU A 200 25.89 -7.22 -0.25
CA LEU A 200 26.05 -7.36 1.20
C LEU A 200 27.27 -6.54 1.64
N PRO A 201 27.18 -5.79 2.76
CA PRO A 201 28.28 -5.01 3.30
C PRO A 201 29.58 -5.82 3.41
N GLU A 202 30.71 -5.19 3.08
CA GLU A 202 32.01 -5.86 3.06
C GLU A 202 32.56 -6.14 4.47
N ASP A 203 32.07 -5.43 5.48
CA ASP A 203 32.49 -5.61 6.88
C ASP A 203 31.95 -6.94 7.45
N PRO A 204 32.83 -7.90 7.79
CA PRO A 204 32.41 -9.19 8.33
C PRO A 204 31.62 -9.08 9.64
N ALA A 205 31.89 -8.08 10.48
CA ALA A 205 31.14 -7.86 11.72
C ALA A 205 29.71 -7.38 11.43
N PHE A 206 29.57 -6.49 10.45
CA PHE A 206 28.26 -6.01 10.01
C PHE A 206 27.42 -7.14 9.38
N ARG A 207 28.05 -8.03 8.60
CA ARG A 207 27.37 -9.21 8.02
C ARG A 207 26.87 -10.15 9.12
N GLU A 208 27.67 -10.40 10.15
CA GLU A 208 27.26 -11.26 11.26
C GLU A 208 26.06 -10.67 12.01
N VAL A 209 26.03 -9.34 12.23
CA VAL A 209 24.87 -8.66 12.82
C VAL A 209 23.64 -8.81 11.93
N LEU A 210 23.79 -8.56 10.62
CA LEU A 210 22.70 -8.68 9.65
C LEU A 210 22.13 -10.10 9.56
N ASP A 211 23.00 -11.12 9.58
CA ASP A 211 22.60 -12.52 9.56
C ASP A 211 21.79 -12.86 10.83
N VAL A 212 22.25 -12.43 12.01
CA VAL A 212 21.53 -12.65 13.28
C VAL A 212 20.22 -11.86 13.34
N GLU A 213 20.16 -10.66 12.77
CA GLU A 213 18.92 -9.90 12.60
C GLU A 213 17.93 -10.62 11.68
N SER A 214 18.41 -11.19 10.58
CA SER A 214 17.59 -11.99 9.68
C SER A 214 17.02 -13.25 10.37
N GLU A 215 17.83 -13.92 11.20
CA GLU A 215 17.39 -15.05 12.04
C GLU A 215 16.27 -14.62 13.02
N LYS A 216 16.41 -13.43 13.63
CA LYS A 216 15.41 -12.89 14.55
C LYS A 216 14.07 -12.70 13.85
N ILE A 217 14.07 -12.02 12.71
CA ILE A 217 12.86 -11.73 11.92
C ILE A 217 12.18 -13.04 11.52
N ALA A 218 12.95 -14.03 11.04
CA ALA A 218 12.40 -15.33 10.66
C ALA A 218 11.69 -16.04 11.83
N ILE A 219 12.25 -15.97 13.05
CA ILE A 219 11.62 -16.55 14.25
C ILE A 219 10.36 -15.78 14.65
N GLU A 220 10.37 -14.45 14.57
CA GLU A 220 9.20 -13.61 14.86
C GLU A 220 8.03 -13.93 13.89
N ASP A 221 8.33 -14.13 12.60
CA ASP A 221 7.33 -14.52 11.61
C ASP A 221 6.81 -15.95 11.81
N LEU A 222 7.66 -16.88 12.28
CA LEU A 222 7.21 -18.22 12.67
C LEU A 222 6.24 -18.17 13.87
N ILE A 223 6.51 -17.30 14.85
CA ILE A 223 5.61 -17.12 16.00
C ILE A 223 4.28 -16.53 15.53
N ARG A 224 4.31 -15.48 14.70
CA ARG A 224 3.10 -14.86 14.13
C ARG A 224 2.27 -15.88 13.35
N THR A 225 2.89 -16.64 12.46
CA THR A 225 2.21 -17.68 11.67
C THR A 225 1.62 -18.77 12.57
N LEU A 226 2.31 -19.15 13.64
CA LEU A 226 1.81 -20.13 14.60
C LEU A 226 0.59 -19.61 15.37
N GLU A 227 0.59 -18.33 15.76
CA GLU A 227 -0.54 -17.66 16.40
C GLU A 227 -1.76 -17.58 15.47
N GLU A 228 -1.56 -17.17 14.22
CA GLU A 228 -2.61 -17.14 13.20
C GLU A 228 -3.23 -18.52 12.97
N LYS A 229 -2.40 -19.57 12.89
CA LYS A 229 -2.88 -20.96 12.73
C LYS A 229 -3.60 -21.49 13.97
N PHE A 230 -3.21 -21.05 15.17
CA PHE A 230 -3.90 -21.40 16.40
C PHE A 230 -5.27 -20.71 16.48
N GLU A 231 -5.36 -19.43 16.12
CA GLU A 231 -6.62 -18.69 16.03
C GLU A 231 -7.56 -19.26 14.96
N ALA A 232 -7.00 -19.75 13.84
CA ALA A 232 -7.76 -20.45 12.79
C ALA A 232 -8.21 -21.86 13.20
N GLY A 233 -7.77 -22.38 14.35
CA GLY A 233 -8.06 -23.74 14.81
C GLY A 233 -7.33 -24.85 14.05
N GLU A 234 -6.36 -24.50 13.20
CA GLU A 234 -5.53 -25.47 12.46
C GLU A 234 -4.53 -26.19 13.38
N VAL A 235 -4.16 -25.56 14.50
CA VAL A 235 -3.21 -26.09 15.48
C VAL A 235 -3.90 -26.25 16.83
N GLY A 236 -3.74 -27.43 17.46
CA GLY A 236 -4.30 -27.69 18.77
C GLY A 236 -3.55 -26.99 19.92
N PRO A 237 -4.18 -26.73 21.08
CA PRO A 237 -3.57 -26.01 22.20
C PRO A 237 -2.25 -26.61 22.71
N THR A 238 -2.15 -27.94 22.74
CA THR A 238 -0.95 -28.66 23.18
C THR A 238 0.23 -28.49 22.22
N GLU A 239 -0.05 -28.49 20.91
CA GLU A 239 0.96 -28.32 19.87
C GLU A 239 1.42 -26.86 19.80
N TYR A 240 0.48 -25.92 19.86
CA TYR A 240 0.75 -24.50 19.99
C TYR A 240 1.68 -24.21 21.17
N ALA A 241 1.34 -24.68 22.38
CA ALA A 241 2.15 -24.44 23.57
C ALA A 241 3.59 -24.97 23.45
N LYS A 242 3.77 -26.15 22.83
CA LYS A 242 5.10 -26.73 22.59
C LYS A 242 5.92 -25.91 21.59
N LEU A 243 5.34 -25.58 20.43
CA LEU A 243 6.00 -24.83 19.38
C LEU A 243 6.29 -23.38 19.81
N TYR A 244 5.32 -22.73 20.45
CA TYR A 244 5.47 -21.38 20.96
C TYR A 244 6.59 -21.29 22.00
N LYS A 245 6.65 -22.24 22.95
CA LYS A 245 7.76 -22.31 23.92
C LYS A 245 9.11 -22.51 23.24
N ARG A 246 9.17 -23.33 22.18
CA ARG A 246 10.40 -23.56 21.40
C ARG A 246 10.86 -22.30 20.69
N TYR A 247 9.98 -21.64 19.93
CA TYR A 247 10.32 -20.42 19.19
C TYR A 247 10.67 -19.27 20.12
N LYS A 248 9.94 -19.09 21.22
CA LYS A 248 10.27 -18.08 22.24
C LYS A 248 11.65 -18.30 22.86
N LYS A 249 12.04 -19.56 23.10
CA LYS A 249 13.40 -19.89 23.56
C LYS A 249 14.46 -19.55 22.49
N GLN A 250 14.19 -19.83 21.22
CA GLN A 250 15.10 -19.48 20.13
C GLN A 250 15.25 -17.96 19.98
N LEU A 251 14.14 -17.22 20.02
CA LEU A 251 14.12 -15.76 19.98
C LEU A 251 14.96 -15.14 21.11
N TYR A 252 14.85 -15.68 22.33
CA TYR A 252 15.67 -15.26 23.45
C TYR A 252 17.18 -15.47 23.20
N ILE A 253 17.56 -16.62 22.62
CA ILE A 253 18.97 -16.91 22.30
C ILE A 253 19.48 -15.94 21.23
N VAL A 254 18.70 -15.68 20.19
CA VAL A 254 19.09 -14.76 19.10
C VAL A 254 19.21 -13.33 19.60
N ASN A 255 18.26 -12.84 20.40
CA ASN A 255 18.37 -11.51 21.01
C ASN A 255 19.62 -11.38 21.88
N LYS A 256 19.96 -12.41 22.68
CA LYS A 256 21.20 -12.41 23.48
C LYS A 256 22.47 -12.43 22.62
N LYS A 257 22.45 -13.07 21.43
CA LYS A 257 23.57 -12.99 20.48
C LYS A 257 23.72 -11.58 19.92
N LEU A 258 22.60 -10.97 19.53
CA LEU A 258 22.57 -9.62 18.97
C LEU A 258 23.02 -8.55 19.98
N GLU A 259 22.63 -8.68 21.25
CA GLU A 259 23.14 -7.83 22.35
C GLU A 259 24.67 -7.95 22.52
N LYS A 260 25.23 -9.15 22.35
CA LYS A 260 26.69 -9.35 22.45
C LYS A 260 27.45 -8.76 21.25
N LEU A 261 26.86 -8.83 20.05
CA LEU A 261 27.47 -8.29 18.84
C LEU A 261 27.37 -6.77 18.78
N SER A 262 26.29 -6.17 19.28
CA SER A 262 26.12 -4.71 19.38
C SER A 262 26.94 -4.05 20.49
N ALA A 263 27.43 -4.82 21.46
CA ALA A 263 28.30 -4.34 22.53
C ALA A 263 29.80 -4.37 22.20
N LYS A 264 30.17 -4.75 20.98
CA LYS A 264 31.55 -4.97 20.53
C LYS A 264 31.96 -3.93 19.50
#